data_AF-A0AA85IRY4-F1
#
_entry.id   AF-A0AA85IRY4-F1
#
_cell.length_a   1.000
_cell.length_b   1.000
_cell.length_c   1.000
_cell.angle_alpha   90.00
_cell.angle_beta   90.00
_cell.angle_gamma   90.00
#
_symmetry.space_group_name_H-M   'P 1'
#
loop_
_entity.id
_entity.type
_entity.pdbx_description
1 polymer ?
#
loop_
_entity_poly.entity_id
_entity_poly.type
_entity_poly.pdbx_seq_one_letter_code
_entity_poly.pdbx_strand_id
1 'polypeptide(L)'
;MTNYMEVVPSTPCTSVTPRASTSEMCTKVSSERNELTSLLLNILVTTNISQADANRILEIFRVKLSQLPTTVRSVLIMCDSCKSRLLGEGMYCHIGLKRCLQHYMEMSSVIEIPSNMIDLQLNVDGLSISKSSNQQLWPLLGRITAPF
;
A
#
# COMPACT_ATOMS: atom_id res chain seq x y z
N MET A 1 69.66 5.56 38.06
CA MET A 1 68.28 5.23 38.50
C MET A 1 67.86 3.97 37.77
N THR A 2 67.78 2.88 38.53
CA THR A 2 66.91 1.70 38.37
C THR A 2 66.70 1.19 36.94
N ASN A 3 67.49 0.20 36.50
CA ASN A 3 67.19 -1.25 36.57
C ASN A 3 65.82 -1.63 35.98
N TYR A 4 65.78 -2.46 34.94
CA TYR A 4 65.57 -3.92 35.03
C TYR A 4 65.20 -4.50 33.64
N MET A 5 65.99 -5.50 33.24
CA MET A 5 65.63 -6.74 32.51
C MET A 5 64.84 -6.66 31.19
N GLU A 6 65.44 -7.05 30.06
CA GLU A 6 65.59 -8.43 29.55
C GLU A 6 64.28 -8.95 28.91
N VAL A 7 64.22 -9.80 27.89
CA VAL A 7 65.11 -10.34 26.86
C VAL A 7 64.12 -11.09 25.95
N VAL A 8 64.12 -10.76 24.65
CA VAL A 8 64.09 -11.68 23.48
C VAL A 8 62.81 -12.52 23.18
N PRO A 9 62.52 -12.81 21.89
CA PRO A 9 61.21 -13.18 21.36
C PRO A 9 61.04 -14.68 21.04
N SER A 10 59.80 -15.13 20.84
CA SER A 10 59.49 -16.42 20.20
C SER A 10 58.10 -16.45 19.53
N THR A 11 58.13 -16.47 18.19
CA THR A 11 57.45 -17.32 17.17
C THR A 11 56.03 -17.94 17.38
N PRO A 12 55.35 -18.46 16.32
CA PRO A 12 53.98 -18.09 15.92
C PRO A 12 52.95 -19.24 16.07
N CYS A 13 51.78 -19.08 15.43
CA CYS A 13 50.57 -19.97 15.34
C CYS A 13 49.42 -19.49 16.26
N THR A 14 48.13 -19.55 15.91
CA THR A 14 47.43 -20.48 15.02
C THR A 14 46.09 -19.86 14.58
N SER A 15 45.62 -20.26 13.40
CA SER A 15 44.28 -20.03 12.84
C SER A 15 43.14 -20.09 13.85
N VAL A 16 42.36 -19.00 13.93
CA VAL A 16 41.00 -19.02 14.48
C VAL A 16 40.05 -19.25 13.30
N THR A 17 39.32 -20.36 13.35
CA THR A 17 38.26 -20.73 12.41
C THR A 17 37.10 -19.73 12.44
N PRO A 18 36.38 -19.51 11.32
CA PRO A 18 35.18 -18.69 11.33
C PRO A 18 34.04 -19.46 11.98
N ARG A 19 33.51 -18.94 13.08
CA ARG A 19 32.26 -19.42 13.69
C ARG A 19 31.10 -18.96 12.82
N ALA A 20 30.70 -19.80 11.86
CA ALA A 20 29.41 -19.70 11.20
C ALA A 20 28.30 -19.72 12.27
N SER A 21 27.41 -18.72 12.27
CA SER A 21 26.00 -18.74 12.73
C SER A 21 25.52 -17.34 13.18
N THR A 22 25.37 -16.40 12.24
CA THR A 22 24.60 -15.15 12.46
C THR A 22 23.84 -14.69 11.21
N SER A 23 24.24 -15.15 10.01
CA SER A 23 23.64 -14.74 8.73
C SER A 23 22.26 -15.34 8.45
N GLU A 24 22.04 -16.62 8.75
CA GLU A 24 20.77 -17.32 8.42
C GLU A 24 19.57 -16.91 9.29
N MET A 25 19.82 -16.37 10.48
CA MET A 25 18.74 -15.92 11.39
C MET A 25 18.23 -14.53 11.01
N CYS A 26 19.10 -13.67 10.48
CA CYS A 26 18.74 -12.31 10.10
C CYS A 26 17.86 -12.28 8.84
N THR A 27 18.11 -13.16 7.88
CA THR A 27 17.33 -13.27 6.65
C THR A 27 15.91 -13.78 6.91
N LYS A 28 15.75 -14.82 7.75
CA LYS A 28 14.43 -15.36 8.14
C LYS A 28 13.56 -14.31 8.85
N VAL A 29 14.12 -13.61 9.85
CA VAL A 29 13.41 -12.60 10.63
C VAL A 29 12.99 -11.39 9.78
N SER A 30 13.80 -11.01 8.78
CA SER A 30 13.44 -9.94 7.85
C SER A 30 12.31 -10.35 6.89
N SER A 31 12.32 -11.61 6.44
CA SER A 31 11.29 -12.16 5.54
C SER A 31 9.93 -12.24 6.22
N GLU A 32 9.86 -12.77 7.45
CA GLU A 32 8.60 -12.93 8.19
C GLU A 32 7.95 -11.58 8.54
N ARG A 33 8.75 -10.57 8.93
CA ARG A 33 8.25 -9.23 9.19
C ARG A 33 7.64 -8.57 7.95
N ASN A 34 8.21 -8.82 6.78
CA ASN A 34 7.70 -8.31 5.51
C ASN A 34 6.39 -9.00 5.12
N GLU A 35 6.26 -10.30 5.38
CA GLU A 35 5.04 -11.07 5.14
C GLU A 35 3.89 -10.61 6.05
N LEU A 36 4.13 -10.47 7.35
CA LEU A 36 3.12 -9.97 8.31
C LEU A 36 2.65 -8.55 7.96
N THR A 37 3.59 -7.69 7.55
CA THR A 37 3.28 -6.33 7.09
C THR A 37 2.38 -6.39 5.85
N SER A 38 2.71 -7.24 4.88
CA SER A 38 1.94 -7.39 3.63
C SER A 38 0.52 -7.91 3.89
N LEU A 39 0.38 -8.91 4.77
CA LEU A 39 -0.93 -9.46 5.16
C LEU A 39 -1.79 -8.41 5.87
N LEU A 40 -1.22 -7.66 6.83
CA LEU A 40 -1.92 -6.60 7.53
C LEU A 40 -2.43 -5.53 6.56
N LEU A 41 -1.56 -5.06 5.65
CA LEU A 41 -1.94 -4.05 4.67
C LEU A 41 -3.03 -4.57 3.72
N ASN A 42 -2.94 -5.83 3.29
CA ASN A 42 -3.98 -6.43 2.45
C ASN A 42 -5.34 -6.51 3.16
N ILE A 43 -5.36 -6.88 4.45
CA ILE A 43 -6.59 -6.90 5.26
C ILE A 43 -7.18 -5.49 5.34
N LEU A 44 -6.36 -4.48 5.65
CA LEU A 44 -6.82 -3.09 5.76
C LEU A 44 -7.38 -2.53 4.44
N VAL A 45 -6.91 -3.01 3.29
CA VAL A 45 -7.37 -2.57 1.95
C VAL A 45 -8.61 -3.33 1.48
N THR A 46 -8.75 -4.60 1.84
CA THR A 46 -9.82 -5.48 1.33
C THR A 46 -11.07 -5.52 2.21
N THR A 47 -10.93 -5.12 3.48
CA THR A 47 -12.04 -5.13 4.45
C THR A 47 -12.73 -3.76 4.53
N ASN A 48 -14.00 -3.77 4.92
CA ASN A 48 -14.78 -2.54 5.11
C ASN A 48 -14.56 -1.96 6.52
N ILE A 49 -13.33 -1.55 6.82
CA ILE A 49 -12.95 -0.91 8.09
C ILE A 49 -13.02 0.61 7.94
N SER A 50 -13.46 1.30 8.98
CA SER A 50 -13.47 2.77 8.99
C SER A 50 -12.04 3.33 8.91
N GLN A 51 -11.85 4.50 8.29
CA GLN A 51 -10.51 5.12 8.24
C GLN A 51 -9.94 5.38 9.65
N ALA A 52 -10.80 5.72 10.61
CA ALA A 52 -10.38 5.97 11.99
C ALA A 52 -9.84 4.69 12.66
N ASP A 53 -10.54 3.56 12.50
CA ASP A 53 -10.13 2.30 13.10
C ASP A 53 -8.91 1.71 12.39
N ALA A 54 -8.83 1.83 11.06
CA ALA A 54 -7.64 1.45 10.31
C ALA A 54 -6.40 2.23 10.78
N ASN A 55 -6.52 3.53 11.05
CA ASN A 55 -5.43 4.33 11.60
C ASN A 55 -5.04 3.89 13.02
N ARG A 56 -6.01 3.59 13.90
CA ARG A 56 -5.75 3.06 15.25
C ARG A 56 -5.01 1.73 15.18
N ILE A 57 -5.43 0.83 14.29
CA ILE A 57 -4.76 -0.45 14.07
C ILE A 57 -3.31 -0.20 13.64
N LEU A 58 -3.08 0.64 12.64
CA LEU A 58 -1.72 0.97 12.20
C LEU A 58 -0.86 1.53 13.35
N GLU A 59 -1.40 2.41 14.17
CA GLU A 59 -0.70 2.97 15.33
C GLU A 59 -0.30 1.91 16.35
N ILE A 60 -1.21 0.99 16.70
CA ILE A 60 -0.94 -0.13 17.61
C ILE A 60 0.16 -1.03 17.06
N PHE A 61 0.09 -1.40 15.78
CA PHE A 61 1.05 -2.33 15.17
C PHE A 61 2.42 -1.68 14.89
N ARG A 62 2.49 -0.36 14.75
CA ARG A 62 3.76 0.38 14.56
C ARG A 62 4.73 0.24 15.73
N VAL A 63 4.24 -0.04 16.93
CA VAL A 63 5.07 -0.32 18.12
C VAL A 63 6.02 -1.50 17.87
N LYS A 64 5.59 -2.48 17.06
CA LYS A 64 6.38 -3.68 16.72
C LYS A 64 6.88 -3.69 15.28
N LEU A 65 6.20 -2.98 14.37
CA LEU A 65 6.49 -2.92 12.94
C LEU A 65 6.70 -1.45 12.55
N SER A 66 7.87 -0.90 12.86
CA SER A 66 8.16 0.53 12.63
C SER A 66 8.11 0.95 11.16
N GLN A 67 8.27 -0.01 10.22
CA GLN A 67 8.11 0.21 8.78
C GLN A 67 6.67 0.42 8.31
N LEU A 68 5.66 0.25 9.18
CA LEU A 68 4.27 0.44 8.79
C LEU A 68 3.95 1.91 8.47
N PRO A 69 3.07 2.16 7.48
CA PRO A 69 2.62 3.51 7.16
C PRO A 69 1.89 4.14 8.34
N THR A 70 2.01 5.47 8.46
CA THR A 70 1.41 6.20 9.59
C THR A 70 -0.11 6.32 9.48
N THR A 71 -0.64 6.27 8.25
CA THR A 71 -2.07 6.43 7.99
C THR A 71 -2.53 5.47 6.92
N VAL A 72 -3.83 5.16 6.93
CA VAL A 72 -4.49 4.39 5.86
C VAL A 72 -4.34 5.07 4.50
N ARG A 73 -4.23 6.41 4.46
CA ARG A 73 -3.94 7.14 3.23
C ARG A 73 -2.58 6.76 2.66
N SER A 74 -1.56 6.65 3.52
CA SER A 74 -0.22 6.20 3.12
C SER A 74 -0.22 4.74 2.65
N VAL A 75 -1.03 3.87 3.28
CA VAL A 75 -1.25 2.50 2.80
C VAL A 75 -1.80 2.50 1.38
N LEU A 76 -2.85 3.28 1.12
CA LEU A 76 -3.51 3.35 -0.20
C LEU A 76 -2.57 3.89 -1.30
N ILE A 77 -1.71 4.86 -0.95
CA ILE A 77 -0.69 5.39 -1.85
C ILE A 77 0.33 4.30 -2.21
N MET A 78 0.77 3.50 -1.23
CA MET A 78 1.73 2.41 -1.46
C MET A 78 1.15 1.27 -2.29
N CYS A 79 -0.15 1.01 -2.19
CA CYS A 79 -0.77 -0.14 -2.84
C CYS A 79 -0.97 -0.01 -4.37
N ASP A 80 -0.51 1.07 -5.02
CA ASP A 80 -0.65 1.35 -6.47
C ASP A 80 -2.06 1.06 -7.04
N SER A 81 -3.07 1.07 -6.17
CA SER A 81 -4.42 0.62 -6.49
C SER A 81 -5.09 1.53 -7.51
N CYS A 82 -4.61 2.76 -7.61
CA CYS A 82 -5.07 3.80 -8.51
C CYS A 82 -3.94 4.16 -9.48
N LYS A 83 -3.69 3.31 -10.47
CA LYS A 83 -2.76 3.62 -11.56
C LYS A 83 -3.24 4.88 -12.27
N SER A 84 -2.44 5.93 -12.16
CA SER A 84 -2.65 7.16 -12.89
C SER A 84 -1.77 7.19 -14.13
N ARG A 85 -2.28 7.78 -15.22
CA ARG A 85 -1.50 8.04 -16.43
C ARG A 85 -1.56 9.51 -16.76
N LEU A 86 -0.48 10.04 -17.32
CA LEU A 86 -0.47 11.37 -17.88
C LEU A 86 -1.45 11.42 -19.06
N LEU A 87 -2.30 12.44 -19.09
CA LEU A 87 -3.26 12.69 -20.17
C LEU A 87 -3.25 14.19 -20.49
N GLY A 88 -2.52 14.57 -21.53
CA GLY A 88 -2.25 15.98 -21.84
C GLY A 88 -1.47 16.64 -20.70
N GLU A 89 -1.99 17.76 -20.20
CA GLU A 89 -1.42 18.49 -19.05
C GLU A 89 -1.95 18.01 -17.69
N GLY A 90 -2.82 16.99 -17.67
CA GLY A 90 -3.46 16.46 -16.46
C GLY A 90 -3.11 15.01 -16.15
N MET A 91 -3.57 14.55 -14.98
CA MET A 91 -3.46 13.15 -14.56
C MET A 91 -4.81 12.46 -14.64
N TYR A 92 -4.86 11.33 -15.33
CA TYR A 92 -6.05 10.49 -15.42
C TYR A 92 -5.94 9.28 -14.49
N CYS A 93 -6.95 9.06 -13.66
CA CYS A 93 -7.11 7.85 -12.84
C CYS A 93 -8.43 7.17 -13.20
N HIS A 94 -8.39 5.87 -13.52
CA HIS A 94 -9.60 5.10 -13.80
C HIS A 94 -10.09 4.39 -12.55
N ILE A 95 -11.24 4.81 -12.03
CA ILE A 95 -11.91 4.15 -10.92
C ILE A 95 -12.97 3.20 -11.47
N GLY A 96 -12.53 1.99 -11.80
CA GLY A 96 -13.29 0.78 -12.18
C GLY A 96 -14.78 0.88 -12.51
N LEU A 97 -15.19 1.68 -13.50
CA LEU A 97 -16.60 1.83 -13.90
C LEU A 97 -17.25 0.47 -14.19
N LYS A 98 -16.55 -0.41 -14.93
CA LYS A 98 -16.99 -1.78 -15.21
C LYS A 98 -17.31 -2.55 -13.92
N ARG A 99 -16.40 -2.49 -12.92
CA ARG A 99 -16.57 -3.20 -11.65
C ARG A 99 -17.79 -2.66 -10.89
N CYS A 100 -17.96 -1.34 -10.86
CA CYS A 100 -19.12 -0.71 -10.23
C CYS A 100 -20.43 -1.13 -10.90
N LEU A 101 -20.46 -1.16 -12.25
CA LEU A 101 -21.64 -1.62 -12.99
C LEU A 101 -21.94 -3.09 -12.73
N GLN A 102 -20.94 -3.97 -12.77
CA GLN A 102 -21.11 -5.40 -12.47
C GLN A 102 -21.66 -5.61 -11.06
N HIS A 103 -21.06 -4.96 -10.06
CA HIS A 103 -21.52 -5.06 -8.68
C HIS A 103 -22.94 -4.53 -8.49
N TYR A 104 -23.28 -3.42 -9.16
CA TYR A 104 -24.65 -2.90 -9.13
C TYR A 104 -25.64 -3.89 -9.75
N MET A 105 -25.32 -4.51 -10.89
CA MET A 105 -26.19 -5.51 -11.54
C MET A 105 -26.36 -6.76 -10.66
N GLU A 106 -25.30 -7.23 -10.00
CA GLU A 106 -25.36 -8.34 -9.05
C GLU A 106 -26.27 -8.03 -7.85
N MET A 107 -26.18 -6.81 -7.31
CA MET A 107 -26.98 -6.40 -6.14
C MET A 107 -28.43 -6.09 -6.47
N SER A 108 -28.70 -5.50 -7.63
CA SER A 108 -30.00 -4.89 -7.95
C SER A 108 -31.10 -5.91 -8.29
N SER A 109 -30.83 -7.22 -8.24
CA SER A 109 -31.79 -8.28 -8.60
C SER A 109 -32.51 -7.97 -9.92
N VAL A 110 -31.79 -7.36 -10.87
CA VAL A 110 -32.33 -7.01 -12.19
C VAL A 110 -32.45 -8.32 -12.94
N ILE A 111 -33.64 -8.90 -12.85
CA ILE A 111 -33.92 -10.28 -13.29
C ILE A 111 -33.74 -10.44 -14.79
N GLU A 112 -33.86 -9.38 -15.60
CA GLU A 112 -33.58 -9.42 -17.04
C GLU A 112 -33.41 -8.00 -17.58
N ILE A 113 -32.27 -7.71 -18.22
CA ILE A 113 -32.10 -6.50 -19.04
C ILE A 113 -32.61 -6.87 -20.44
N PRO A 114 -33.74 -6.35 -20.91
CA PRO A 114 -34.44 -6.87 -22.10
C PRO A 114 -33.59 -6.86 -23.38
N SER A 115 -32.56 -6.01 -23.44
CA SER A 115 -31.71 -5.78 -24.60
C SER A 115 -30.23 -6.06 -24.36
N ASN A 116 -29.82 -6.56 -23.18
CA ASN A 116 -28.42 -6.58 -22.72
C ASN A 116 -27.70 -5.21 -22.87
N MET A 117 -28.47 -4.12 -22.94
CA MET A 117 -27.96 -2.77 -23.13
C MET A 117 -28.39 -1.92 -21.93
N ILE A 118 -27.47 -1.06 -21.48
CA ILE A 118 -27.72 -0.06 -20.46
C ILE A 118 -27.41 1.30 -21.05
N ASP A 119 -28.26 2.28 -20.74
CA ASP A 119 -27.98 3.65 -21.11
C ASP A 119 -27.26 4.33 -19.95
N LEU A 120 -26.11 4.94 -20.27
CA LEU A 120 -25.27 5.64 -19.30
C LEU A 120 -25.26 7.12 -19.62
N GLN A 121 -25.75 7.92 -18.69
CA GLN A 121 -25.50 9.35 -18.67
C GLN A 121 -24.16 9.61 -17.98
N LEU A 122 -23.21 10.18 -18.73
CA LEU A 122 -21.91 10.59 -18.21
C LEU A 122 -21.87 12.11 -18.07
N ASN A 123 -21.51 12.59 -16.89
CA ASN A 123 -21.26 14.00 -16.62
C ASN A 123 -19.78 14.20 -16.28
N VAL A 124 -19.25 15.32 -16.76
CA VAL A 124 -17.88 15.74 -16.51
C VAL A 124 -17.96 17.11 -15.86
N ASP A 125 -17.48 17.22 -14.63
CA ASP A 125 -17.49 18.47 -13.86
C ASP A 125 -16.06 18.85 -13.44
N GLY A 126 -15.81 20.11 -13.11
CA GLY A 126 -14.54 20.61 -12.60
C GLY A 126 -14.68 21.04 -11.14
N LEU A 127 -14.10 20.28 -10.22
CA LEU A 127 -14.13 20.55 -8.78
C LEU A 127 -12.76 20.98 -8.28
N SER A 128 -12.66 22.17 -7.68
CA SER A 128 -11.42 22.61 -7.04
C SER A 128 -11.05 21.67 -5.89
N ILE A 129 -9.80 21.17 -5.89
CA ILE A 129 -9.32 20.22 -4.87
C ILE A 129 -9.27 20.87 -3.47
N SER A 130 -9.02 22.17 -3.42
CA SER A 130 -9.11 22.97 -2.19
C SER A 130 -9.43 24.42 -2.54
N LYS A 131 -9.89 25.20 -1.55
CA LYS A 131 -10.29 26.61 -1.72
C LYS A 131 -9.19 27.53 -2.27
N SER A 132 -7.92 27.10 -2.20
CA SER A 132 -6.75 27.88 -2.62
C SER A 132 -5.90 27.16 -3.67
N SER A 133 -6.34 26.01 -4.18
CA SER A 133 -5.58 25.27 -5.19
C SER A 133 -6.03 25.67 -6.59
N ASN A 134 -5.06 25.88 -7.48
CA ASN A 134 -5.30 26.00 -8.92
C ASN A 134 -5.56 24.63 -9.59
N GLN A 135 -5.50 23.53 -8.83
CA GLN A 135 -5.76 22.19 -9.33
C GLN A 135 -7.25 21.87 -9.26
N GLN A 136 -7.77 21.28 -10.33
CA GLN A 136 -9.14 20.82 -10.44
C GLN A 136 -9.17 19.30 -10.57
N LEU A 137 -10.07 18.66 -9.83
CA LEU A 137 -10.50 17.30 -10.01
C LEU A 137 -11.62 17.29 -11.04
N TRP A 138 -11.51 16.43 -12.05
CA TRP A 138 -12.55 16.27 -13.06
C TRP A 138 -13.25 14.92 -12.92
N PRO A 139 -14.21 14.76 -11.98
CA PRO A 139 -14.88 13.48 -11.84
C PRO A 139 -15.76 13.18 -13.05
N LEU A 140 -15.67 11.93 -13.51
CA LEU A 140 -16.61 11.34 -14.45
C LEU A 140 -17.74 10.70 -13.63
N LEU A 141 -18.87 11.39 -13.53
CA LEU A 141 -20.06 10.90 -12.84
C LEU A 141 -20.93 10.13 -13.82
N GLY A 142 -21.16 8.84 -13.57
CA GLY A 142 -22.04 8.00 -14.37
C GLY A 142 -23.37 7.73 -13.66
N ARG A 143 -24.47 7.83 -14.40
CA ARG A 143 -25.81 7.40 -13.97
C ARG A 143 -26.39 6.45 -15.01
N ILE A 144 -27.01 5.36 -14.56
CA ILE A 144 -27.78 4.48 -15.46
C ILE A 144 -29.18 5.07 -15.65
N THR A 145 -29.62 5.22 -16.90
CA THR A 145 -30.88 5.89 -17.27
C THR A 145 -31.91 4.96 -17.94
N ALA A 146 -31.51 3.75 -18.33
CA ALA A 146 -32.39 2.69 -18.82
C ALA A 146 -31.71 1.33 -18.56
N PRO A 147 -32.46 0.23 -18.33
CA PRO A 147 -33.92 0.09 -18.43
C PRO A 147 -34.72 0.52 -17.18
N PHE A 148 -34.12 1.32 -16.27
CA PHE A 148 -34.71 1.73 -14.99
C PHE A 148 -35.54 3.00 -15.06
#